data_AF-A0A3Q4HI07-F1
#
_entry.id   AF-A0A3Q4HI07-F1
#
_cell.length_a   1.000
_cell.length_b   1.000
_cell.length_c   1.000
_cell.angle_alpha   90.00
_cell.angle_beta   90.00
_cell.angle_gamma   90.00
#
_symmetry.space_group_name_H-M   'P 1'
#
loop_
_entity.id
_entity.type
_entity.pdbx_description
1 polymer ?
#
loop_
_entity_poly.entity_id
_entity_poly.type
_entity_poly.pdbx_seq_one_letter_code
_entity_poly.pdbx_strand_id
1 'polypeptide(L)'
;LVKHTGGCHCGAVRFEVWNSPDLHVFHCGLENLTTYTFNTHVAKHTFCKTCGVQSFYTPRSNPDGYIAPHCLDPGTVHSVTVENFCGEKWEESMQVHETIRDMS
;
A
#
# COMPACT_ATOMS: atom_id res chain seq x y z
N LEU A 1 -5.99 10.66 14.46
CA LEU A 1 -6.15 9.28 13.97
C LEU A 1 -7.37 9.22 13.06
N VAL A 2 -7.16 9.09 11.75
CA VAL A 2 -8.24 8.84 10.78
C VAL A 2 -8.35 7.34 10.57
N LYS A 3 -9.56 6.80 10.58
CA LYS A 3 -9.79 5.36 10.40
C LYS A 3 -10.00 5.05 8.93
N HIS A 4 -9.26 4.06 8.43
CA HIS A 4 -9.39 3.57 7.08
C HIS A 4 -9.77 2.08 7.06
N THR A 5 -10.86 1.72 6.39
CA THR A 5 -11.25 0.33 6.17
C THR A 5 -11.08 -0.08 4.71
N GLY A 6 -10.94 -1.38 4.48
CA GLY A 6 -10.78 -1.93 3.15
C GLY A 6 -10.66 -3.45 3.11
N GLY A 7 -10.35 -3.96 1.92
CA GLY A 7 -10.13 -5.39 1.69
C GLY A 7 -9.70 -5.74 0.27
N CYS A 8 -9.49 -7.03 0.04
CA CYS A 8 -9.22 -7.56 -1.30
C CYS A 8 -10.52 -7.78 -2.09
N HIS A 9 -10.38 -8.05 -3.40
CA HIS A 9 -11.51 -8.26 -4.31
C HIS A 9 -12.49 -9.36 -3.87
N CYS A 10 -12.00 -10.49 -3.33
CA CYS A 10 -12.86 -11.62 -2.93
C CYS A 10 -13.36 -11.53 -1.48
N GLY A 11 -12.98 -10.49 -0.72
CA GLY A 11 -13.37 -10.34 0.68
C GLY A 11 -12.66 -11.26 1.68
N ALA A 12 -11.78 -12.16 1.23
CA ALA A 12 -11.00 -13.06 2.09
C ALA A 12 -9.98 -12.32 2.97
N VAL A 13 -9.67 -11.06 2.63
CA VAL A 13 -8.85 -10.14 3.41
C VAL A 13 -9.66 -8.89 3.66
N ARG A 14 -9.78 -8.49 4.93
CA ARG A 14 -10.40 -7.24 5.37
C ARG A 14 -9.49 -6.57 6.40
N PHE A 15 -9.39 -5.25 6.35
CA PHE A 15 -8.53 -4.51 7.26
C PHE A 15 -9.18 -3.23 7.76
N GLU A 16 -8.72 -2.82 8.95
CA GLU A 16 -8.96 -1.51 9.53
C GLU A 16 -7.61 -0.92 9.94
N VAL A 17 -7.34 0.30 9.52
CA VAL A 17 -6.05 0.98 9.72
C VAL A 17 -6.32 2.33 10.35
N TRP A 18 -5.56 2.68 11.39
CA TRP A 18 -5.63 4.00 11.99
C TRP A 18 -4.42 4.81 11.54
N ASN A 19 -4.65 5.91 10.83
CA ASN A 19 -3.60 6.78 10.31
C ASN A 19 -3.37 7.99 11.24
N SER A 20 -2.20 7.98 11.89
CA SER A 20 -1.44 9.05 12.56
C SER A 20 0.05 8.71 12.28
N PRO A 21 1.12 9.33 12.82
CA PRO A 21 2.48 9.04 12.35
C PRO A 21 2.89 7.56 12.48
N ASP A 22 2.15 6.77 13.28
CA ASP A 22 2.27 5.32 13.36
C ASP A 22 1.08 4.62 12.68
N LEU A 23 1.38 3.76 11.70
CA LEU A 23 0.38 2.96 10.99
C LEU A 23 -0.02 1.74 11.84
N HIS A 24 -1.14 1.83 12.56
CA HIS A 24 -1.69 0.67 13.28
C HIS A 24 -2.70 -0.07 12.41
N VAL A 25 -2.31 -1.23 11.89
CA VAL A 25 -3.15 -2.07 11.04
C VAL A 25 -3.75 -3.24 11.83
N PHE A 26 -5.07 -3.23 11.98
CA PHE A 26 -5.84 -4.37 12.46
C PHE A 26 -6.30 -5.20 11.26
N HIS A 27 -5.91 -6.47 11.23
CA HIS A 27 -6.16 -7.36 10.11
C HIS A 27 -7.18 -8.45 10.49
N CYS A 28 -8.14 -8.70 9.61
CA CYS A 28 -8.98 -9.88 9.61
C CYS A 28 -8.69 -10.69 8.32
N GLY A 29 -8.44 -12.00 8.45
CA GLY A 29 -8.05 -12.85 7.31
C GLY A 29 -6.55 -12.85 7.01
N LEU A 30 -5.69 -12.70 8.03
CA LEU A 30 -4.22 -12.79 7.91
C LEU A 30 -3.78 -14.11 7.27
N GLU A 31 -4.50 -15.19 7.53
CA GLU A 31 -4.22 -16.50 6.95
C GLU A 31 -4.32 -16.51 5.42
N ASN A 32 -5.12 -15.60 4.85
CA ASN A 32 -5.28 -15.42 3.40
C ASN A 32 -4.29 -14.40 2.81
N LEU A 33 -3.43 -13.79 3.61
CA LEU A 33 -2.33 -12.98 3.11
C LEU A 33 -1.07 -13.80 2.91
N THR A 34 -0.32 -13.48 1.86
CA THR A 34 1.04 -13.96 1.64
C THR A 34 1.93 -12.78 1.27
N THR A 35 3.23 -12.91 1.54
CA THR A 35 4.21 -11.88 1.22
C THR A 35 5.27 -12.44 0.28
N TYR A 36 5.46 -11.75 -0.84
CA TYR A 36 6.57 -11.98 -1.75
C TYR A 36 7.64 -10.92 -1.55
N THR A 37 8.90 -11.34 -1.61
CA THR A 37 10.08 -10.48 -1.47
C THR A 37 11.11 -10.92 -2.50
N PHE A 38 11.89 -9.99 -3.05
CA PHE A 38 12.95 -10.29 -4.00
C PHE A 38 14.17 -9.39 -3.75
N ASN A 39 15.27 -9.66 -4.46
CA ASN A 39 16.53 -8.92 -4.37
C ASN A 39 17.08 -8.87 -2.94
N THR A 40 17.01 -7.71 -2.27
CA THR A 40 17.49 -7.56 -0.88
C THR A 40 16.52 -8.10 0.16
N HIS A 41 15.34 -8.56 -0.28
CA HIS A 41 14.25 -9.04 0.58
C HIS A 41 13.68 -7.99 1.57
N VAL A 42 14.07 -6.72 1.43
CA VAL A 42 13.56 -5.63 2.29
C VAL A 42 12.15 -5.21 1.88
N ALA A 43 11.91 -5.08 0.57
CA ALA A 43 10.60 -4.72 0.06
C ALA A 43 9.63 -5.90 0.20
N LYS A 44 8.43 -5.64 0.72
CA LYS A 44 7.39 -6.63 0.99
C LYS A 44 6.17 -6.37 0.11
N HIS A 45 5.88 -7.31 -0.78
CA HIS A 45 4.69 -7.32 -1.62
C HIS A 45 3.67 -8.24 -0.98
N THR A 46 2.66 -7.68 -0.31
CA THR A 46 1.71 -8.46 0.49
C THR A 46 0.33 -8.47 -0.15
N PHE A 47 -0.13 -9.67 -0.53
CA PHE A 47 -1.31 -9.87 -1.36
C PHE A 47 -2.17 -11.06 -0.90
N CYS A 48 -3.41 -11.08 -1.37
CA CYS A 48 -4.36 -12.15 -1.08
C CYS A 48 -4.00 -13.44 -1.84
N LYS A 49 -3.84 -14.57 -1.13
CA LYS A 49 -3.60 -15.91 -1.70
C LYS A 49 -4.72 -16.37 -2.63
N THR A 50 -5.95 -15.90 -2.39
CA THR A 50 -7.14 -16.35 -3.10
C THR A 50 -7.36 -15.61 -4.42
N CYS A 51 -7.25 -14.27 -4.42
CA CYS A 51 -7.55 -13.44 -5.60
C CYS A 51 -6.33 -12.71 -6.18
N GLY A 52 -5.15 -12.82 -5.57
CA GLY A 52 -3.92 -12.19 -6.05
C GLY A 52 -3.83 -10.67 -5.84
N VAL A 53 -4.89 -10.02 -5.36
CA VAL A 53 -4.91 -8.56 -5.15
C VAL A 53 -3.91 -8.16 -4.08
N GLN A 54 -3.02 -7.23 -4.43
CA GLN A 54 -2.02 -6.65 -3.53
C GLN A 54 -2.64 -5.51 -2.72
N SER A 55 -2.97 -5.81 -1.47
CA SER A 55 -3.55 -4.83 -0.55
C SER A 55 -2.51 -3.96 0.14
N PHE A 56 -1.31 -4.51 0.40
CA PHE A 56 -0.25 -3.79 1.10
C PHE A 56 1.09 -3.86 0.35
N TYR A 57 1.88 -2.80 0.49
CA TYR A 57 3.24 -2.71 -0.02
C TYR A 57 4.13 -2.01 0.98
N THR A 58 5.16 -2.68 1.49
CA THR A 58 6.22 -2.03 2.27
C THR A 58 7.44 -1.89 1.37
N PRO A 59 7.69 -0.71 0.76
CA PRO A 59 8.92 -0.49 0.00
C PRO A 59 10.14 -0.49 0.93
N ARG A 60 11.32 -0.55 0.31
CA ARG A 60 12.60 -0.45 1.03
C ARG A 60 12.80 0.90 1.73
N SER A 61 12.27 1.97 1.13
CA SER A 61 12.53 3.34 1.54
C SER A 61 11.51 3.93 2.50
N ASN A 62 10.28 3.43 2.47
CA ASN A 62 9.26 3.76 3.45
C ASN A 62 8.84 2.50 4.22
N PRO A 63 9.35 2.29 5.45
CA PRO A 63 9.02 1.13 6.26
C PRO A 63 7.58 1.14 6.80
N ASP A 64 6.89 2.30 6.78
CA ASP A 64 5.50 2.41 7.23
C ASP A 64 4.54 1.71 6.24
N GLY A 65 4.95 1.66 4.97
CA GLY A 65 4.22 0.97 3.92
C GLY A 65 2.98 1.71 3.42
N TYR A 66 2.37 1.13 2.39
CA TYR A 66 1.29 1.70 1.61
C TYR A 66 0.12 0.73 1.50
N ILE A 67 -1.08 1.30 1.38
CA ILE A 67 -2.30 0.59 1.04
C ILE A 67 -2.66 0.93 -0.40
N ALA A 68 -2.95 -0.08 -1.21
CA ALA A 68 -3.37 0.16 -2.58
C ALA A 68 -4.76 0.84 -2.61
N PRO A 69 -4.96 1.97 -3.34
CA PRO A 69 -6.21 2.73 -3.28
C PRO A 69 -7.47 1.94 -3.65
N HIS A 70 -7.35 0.95 -4.55
CA HIS A 70 -8.46 0.09 -4.97
C HIS A 70 -8.91 -0.90 -3.88
N CYS A 71 -8.13 -1.07 -2.81
CA CYS A 71 -8.48 -1.90 -1.67
C CYS A 71 -9.22 -1.11 -0.58
N LEU A 72 -9.38 0.21 -0.72
CA LEU A 72 -10.03 1.07 0.25
C LEU A 72 -11.56 1.07 0.07
N ASP A 73 -12.32 0.98 1.16
CA ASP A 73 -13.77 1.08 1.09
C ASP A 73 -14.22 2.52 0.76
N PRO A 74 -15.38 2.71 0.09
CA PRO A 74 -15.95 4.03 -0.13
C PRO A 74 -16.13 4.82 1.17
N GLY A 75 -15.78 6.12 1.14
CA GLY A 75 -15.92 7.03 2.29
C GLY A 75 -14.75 7.00 3.28
N THR A 76 -13.78 6.12 3.07
CA THR A 76 -12.58 5.99 3.91
C THR A 76 -11.51 7.06 3.61
N VAL A 77 -11.53 7.64 2.42
CA VAL A 77 -10.67 8.75 1.98
C VAL A 77 -11.51 9.87 1.38
N HIS A 78 -11.12 11.13 1.61
CA HIS A 78 -11.86 12.31 1.13
C HIS A 78 -11.48 12.69 -0.31
N SER A 79 -10.20 12.57 -0.65
CA SER A 79 -9.66 12.92 -1.97
C SER A 79 -8.50 12.01 -2.33
N VAL A 80 -8.28 11.78 -3.63
CA VAL A 80 -7.12 11.05 -4.16
C VAL A 80 -6.41 11.97 -5.14
N THR A 81 -5.14 12.20 -4.90
CA THR A 81 -4.25 12.88 -5.86
C THR A 81 -3.53 11.82 -6.66
N VAL A 82 -3.62 11.88 -7.99
CA VAL A 82 -2.92 10.97 -8.89
C VAL A 82 -1.89 11.78 -9.66
N GLU A 83 -0.63 11.37 -9.55
CA GLU A 83 0.48 11.95 -10.30
C GLU A 83 0.99 10.93 -11.31
N ASN A 84 1.20 11.36 -12.55
CA ASN A 84 1.77 10.50 -13.57
C ASN A 84 3.28 10.34 -13.33
N PHE A 85 3.76 9.11 -13.25
CA PHE A 85 5.18 8.80 -13.05
C PHE A 85 5.71 7.96 -14.22
N CYS A 86 6.80 8.41 -14.86
CA CYS A 86 7.42 7.68 -15.96
C CYS A 86 8.49 6.71 -15.42
N GLY A 87 8.11 5.44 -15.23
CA GLY A 87 9.02 4.42 -14.69
C GLY A 87 10.23 4.07 -15.56
N GLU A 88 10.19 4.38 -16.87
CA GLU A 88 11.33 4.16 -17.78
C GLU A 88 12.47 5.15 -17.55
N LYS A 89 12.14 6.37 -17.07
CA LYS A 89 13.08 7.45 -16.77
C LYS A 89 13.06 7.73 -15.28
N TRP A 90 13.48 6.74 -14.49
CA TRP A 90 13.39 6.76 -13.05
C TRP A 90 14.10 7.97 -12.42
N GLU A 91 15.38 8.19 -12.76
CA GLU A 91 16.20 9.25 -12.18
C GLU A 91 15.69 10.65 -12.52
N GLU A 92 15.19 10.86 -13.74
CA GLU A 92 14.56 12.13 -14.16
C GLU A 92 13.25 12.35 -13.41
N SER A 93 12.40 11.33 -13.33
CA SER A 93 11.10 11.42 -12.66
C SER A 93 11.24 11.70 -11.16
N MET A 94 12.26 11.13 -10.51
CA MET A 94 12.58 11.38 -9.09
C MET A 94 13.07 12.81 -8.81
N GLN A 95 13.59 13.53 -9.80
CA GLN A 95 13.99 14.93 -9.64
C GLN A 95 12.80 15.89 -9.77
N VAL A 96 11.79 15.52 -10.57
CA VAL A 96 10.65 16.39 -10.88
C VAL A 96 9.49 16.18 -9.91
N HIS A 97 9.30 14.96 -9.40
CA HIS A 97 8.22 14.65 -8.46
C HIS A 97 8.73 14.66 -7.01
N GLU A 98 8.81 15.85 -6.41
CA GLU A 98 9.25 16.02 -5.01
C GLU A 98 8.36 15.23 -4.02
N THR A 99 7.05 15.19 -4.27
CA THR A 99 6.06 14.44 -3.45
C THR A 99 6.28 12.92 -3.49
N ILE A 100 6.69 12.37 -4.64
CA ILE A 100 7.00 10.95 -4.79
C ILE A 100 8.36 10.65 -4.17
N ARG A 101 9.35 11.53 -4.37
CA ARG A 101 10.70 11.39 -3.83
C ARG A 101 10.71 11.31 -2.31
N ASP A 102 9.99 12.21 -1.64
CA ASP A 102 9.98 12.26 -0.18
C ASP A 102 9.22 11.08 0.46
N MET A 103 8.49 10.31 -0.35
CA MET A 103 7.80 9.07 -0.01
C MET A 103 8.58 7.80 -0.43
N SER A 104 9.76 7.92 -1.03
CA SER A 104 10.48 6.79 -1.66
C SER A 104 11.97 6.71 -1.37
#